data_AF-A0A0P6X040-F1
#
_entry.id   AF-A0A0P6X040-F1
#
_cell.length_a   1.000
_cell.length_b   1.000
_cell.length_c   1.000
_cell.angle_alpha   90.00
_cell.angle_beta   90.00
_cell.angle_gamma   90.00
#
_symmetry.space_group_name_H-M   'P 1'
#
loop_
_entity.id
_entity.type
_entity.pdbx_description
1 polymer ?
#
loop_
_entity_poly.entity_id
_entity_poly.type
_entity_poly.pdbx_seq_one_letter_code
_entity_poly.pdbx_strand_id
1 'polypeptide(L)'
;MKIVGIYSFNGGEKAVRANFSDELEEVRSILRHVDANQHMTKISKEKTMRDKVLYSPRSLNRSISDHFLEFGWEKKRVHCDYPTQFYTAGYQVPQVSKGAFREMDFIKNKLGVEVQFGKYSFMVYNVCAKMTIFHKMGFIDVGIEIVPVKELAENMSSGVSYFEQFVWDLERRGISNIDIPVMILGVAP
;
A
#
# COMPACT_ATOMS: atom_id res chain seq x y z
N MET A 1 14.63 -0.15 8.44
CA MET A 1 14.49 -0.14 6.97
C MET A 1 14.92 1.21 6.47
N LYS A 2 15.37 1.27 5.22
CA LYS A 2 15.81 2.50 4.57
C LYS A 2 14.91 2.81 3.40
N ILE A 3 14.54 4.08 3.24
CA ILE A 3 13.95 4.58 1.99
C ILE A 3 15.10 4.78 1.02
N VAL A 4 15.07 4.04 -0.09
CA VAL A 4 16.12 4.05 -1.12
C VAL A 4 15.59 4.46 -2.50
N GLY A 5 14.27 4.55 -2.65
CA GLY A 5 13.62 5.04 -3.86
C GLY A 5 12.47 6.00 -3.51
N ILE A 6 12.33 7.05 -4.31
CA ILE A 6 11.20 7.98 -4.25
C ILE A 6 10.72 8.21 -5.68
N TYR A 7 9.42 8.03 -5.91
CA TYR A 7 8.78 8.37 -7.18
C TYR A 7 7.54 9.23 -6.93
N SER A 8 7.37 10.29 -7.72
CA SER A 8 6.31 11.27 -7.56
C SER A 8 5.21 11.06 -8.59
N PHE A 9 4.18 10.30 -8.25
CA PHE A 9 3.02 10.11 -9.10
C PHE A 9 2.04 11.28 -8.97
N ASN A 10 1.64 11.88 -10.09
CA ASN A 10 0.73 13.03 -10.13
C ASN A 10 1.12 14.17 -9.17
N GLY A 11 2.42 14.49 -9.07
CA GLY A 11 2.93 15.54 -8.18
C GLY A 11 2.95 15.18 -6.68
N GLY A 12 2.82 13.89 -6.34
CA GLY A 12 2.74 13.41 -4.96
C GLY A 12 3.87 13.85 -4.04
N GLU A 13 5.13 13.83 -4.49
CA GLU A 13 6.24 14.24 -3.62
C GLU A 13 6.12 15.72 -3.22
N LYS A 14 5.79 16.59 -4.18
CA LYS A 14 5.59 18.02 -3.91
C LYS A 14 4.42 18.22 -2.95
N ALA A 15 3.31 17.51 -3.17
CA ALA A 15 2.11 17.63 -2.34
C ALA A 15 2.34 17.16 -0.90
N VAL A 16 3.02 16.02 -0.71
CA VAL A 16 3.37 15.52 0.63
C VAL A 16 4.33 16.49 1.33
N ARG A 17 5.41 16.93 0.67
CA ARG A 17 6.39 17.82 1.31
C ARG A 17 5.83 19.20 1.66
N ALA A 18 4.91 19.73 0.85
CA ALA A 18 4.34 21.05 1.07
C ALA A 18 3.27 21.08 2.17
N ASN A 19 2.47 20.02 2.27
CA ASN A 19 1.27 20.01 3.10
C ASN A 19 1.33 19.02 4.28
N PHE A 20 2.25 18.06 4.24
CA PHE A 20 2.33 16.94 5.17
C PHE A 20 3.79 16.63 5.56
N SER A 21 4.60 17.67 5.80
CA SER A 21 6.03 17.50 6.12
C SER A 21 6.24 16.74 7.43
N ASP A 22 5.39 17.01 8.43
CA ASP A 22 5.50 16.41 9.76
C ASP A 22 5.13 14.93 9.71
N GLU A 23 4.03 14.58 9.03
CA GLU A 23 3.65 13.18 8.78
C GLU A 23 4.68 12.43 7.94
N LEU A 24 5.32 13.09 6.97
CA LEU A 24 6.40 12.48 6.20
C LEU A 24 7.61 12.15 7.09
N GLU A 25 7.96 13.01 8.04
CA GLU A 25 9.02 12.72 9.02
C GLU A 25 8.63 11.59 9.98
N GLU A 26 7.36 11.48 10.36
CA GLU A 26 6.85 10.32 11.10
C GLU A 26 7.00 9.03 10.28
N VAL A 27 6.57 9.01 9.01
CA VAL A 27 6.74 7.85 8.10
C VAL A 27 8.21 7.45 7.99
N ARG A 28 9.11 8.43 7.82
CA ARG A 28 10.56 8.21 7.81
C ARG A 28 11.08 7.66 9.14
N SER A 29 10.58 8.15 10.26
CA SER A 29 10.92 7.66 11.59
C SER A 29 10.48 6.20 11.77
N ILE A 30 9.21 5.90 11.46
CA ILE A 30 8.63 4.55 11.54
C ILE A 30 9.46 3.55 10.74
N LEU A 31 9.74 3.85 9.46
CA LEU A 31 10.51 2.94 8.61
C LEU A 31 11.95 2.74 9.11
N ARG A 32 12.58 3.76 9.69
CA ARG A 32 13.93 3.65 10.27
C ARG A 32 13.97 2.70 11.47
N HIS A 33 12.92 2.65 12.29
CA HIS A 33 12.87 1.80 13.50
C HIS A 33 12.62 0.31 13.20
N VAL A 34 12.06 -0.02 12.04
CA VAL A 34 11.81 -1.42 11.66
C VAL A 34 13.12 -2.11 11.25
N ASP A 35 13.67 -2.98 12.09
CA ASP A 35 14.82 -3.82 11.70
C ASP A 35 14.36 -4.99 10.84
N ALA A 36 14.53 -4.87 9.52
CA ALA A 36 14.09 -5.90 8.57
C ALA A 36 14.70 -7.28 8.87
N ASN A 37 15.94 -7.33 9.38
CA ASN A 37 16.65 -8.59 9.60
C ASN A 37 15.96 -9.48 10.65
N GLN A 38 15.26 -8.88 11.62
CA GLN A 38 14.46 -9.60 12.61
C GLN A 38 13.22 -10.28 11.99
N HIS A 39 12.86 -9.92 10.76
CA HIS A 39 11.71 -10.44 10.04
C HIS A 39 12.07 -11.47 8.97
N MET A 40 13.34 -11.87 8.86
CA MET A 40 13.81 -12.96 7.99
C MET A 40 13.52 -14.33 8.63
N THR A 41 12.24 -14.66 8.77
CA THR A 41 11.75 -15.80 9.56
C THR A 41 11.00 -16.84 8.73
N LYS A 42 10.75 -16.58 7.44
CA LYS A 42 9.93 -17.45 6.59
C LYS A 42 10.78 -18.51 5.91
N ILE A 43 10.50 -19.78 6.18
CA ILE A 43 11.09 -20.90 5.41
C ILE A 43 10.27 -21.12 4.14
N SER A 44 10.92 -21.01 2.99
CA SER A 44 10.28 -21.17 1.68
C SER A 44 9.94 -22.63 1.37
N LYS A 45 8.75 -22.84 0.81
CA LYS A 45 8.29 -24.14 0.28
C LYS A 45 8.21 -24.14 -1.26
N GLU A 46 8.69 -23.08 -1.90
CA GLU A 46 8.59 -22.89 -3.35
C GLU A 46 9.64 -23.71 -4.08
N LYS A 47 9.29 -24.33 -5.21
CA LYS A 47 10.19 -25.25 -5.93
C LYS A 47 11.54 -24.63 -6.30
N THR A 48 11.55 -23.33 -6.65
CA THR A 48 12.74 -22.58 -7.08
C THR A 48 13.64 -22.12 -5.93
N MET A 49 13.12 -22.10 -4.69
CA MET A 49 13.78 -21.50 -3.53
C MET A 49 13.54 -22.31 -2.26
N ARG A 50 13.40 -23.62 -2.39
CA ARG A 50 13.02 -24.51 -1.29
C ARG A 50 14.02 -24.39 -0.14
N ASP A 51 13.50 -24.34 1.08
CA ASP A 51 14.25 -24.28 2.35
C ASP A 51 15.09 -23.01 2.57
N LYS A 52 15.07 -22.04 1.65
CA LYS A 52 15.64 -20.70 1.90
C LYS A 52 14.87 -19.98 3.01
N VAL A 53 15.61 -19.27 3.84
CA VAL A 53 15.05 -18.34 4.84
C VAL A 53 14.86 -16.97 4.17
N LEU A 54 13.63 -16.46 4.21
CA LEU A 54 13.19 -15.27 3.51
C LEU A 54 12.55 -14.28 4.49
N TYR A 55 12.47 -13.02 4.07
CA TYR A 55 11.65 -12.03 4.76
C TYR A 55 10.19 -12.45 4.75
N SER A 56 9.52 -12.29 5.89
CA SER A 56 8.10 -12.57 6.07
C SER A 56 7.30 -11.27 5.86
N PRO A 57 6.56 -11.11 4.75
CA PRO A 57 5.73 -9.92 4.53
C PRO A 57 4.74 -9.68 5.67
N ARG A 58 4.18 -10.77 6.22
CA ARG A 58 3.26 -10.69 7.37
C ARG A 58 3.94 -10.12 8.61
N SER A 59 5.19 -10.50 8.87
CA SER A 59 5.93 -10.03 10.05
C SER A 59 6.36 -8.58 9.89
N LEU A 60 6.86 -8.21 8.70
CA LEU A 60 7.20 -6.83 8.35
C LEU A 60 5.98 -5.90 8.41
N ASN A 61 4.87 -6.27 7.76
CA ASN A 61 3.64 -5.48 7.77
C ASN A 61 3.12 -5.27 9.19
N ARG A 62 3.27 -6.28 10.07
CA ARG A 62 2.89 -6.14 11.47
C ARG A 62 3.78 -5.13 12.20
N SER A 63 5.10 -5.25 12.10
CA SER A 63 6.02 -4.30 12.77
C SER A 63 5.82 -2.87 12.29
N ILE A 64 5.67 -2.67 10.98
CA ILE A 64 5.35 -1.35 10.42
C ILE A 64 4.00 -0.85 10.97
N SER A 65 2.95 -1.70 10.94
CA SER A 65 1.63 -1.33 11.45
C SER A 65 1.63 -0.97 12.92
N ASP A 66 2.37 -1.69 13.76
CA ASP A 66 2.43 -1.43 15.20
C ASP A 66 3.02 -0.02 15.44
N HIS A 67 4.10 0.34 14.74
CA HIS A 67 4.67 1.69 14.81
C HIS A 67 3.75 2.78 14.26
N PHE A 68 3.06 2.57 13.14
CA PHE A 68 2.09 3.57 12.66
C PHE A 68 1.01 3.87 13.73
N LEU A 69 0.50 2.82 14.39
CA LEU A 69 -0.50 2.98 15.45
C LEU A 69 0.08 3.70 16.68
N GLU A 70 1.34 3.44 17.05
CA GLU A 70 2.04 4.16 18.13
C GLU A 70 2.17 5.66 17.85
N PHE A 71 2.37 6.05 16.59
CA PHE A 71 2.41 7.45 16.14
C PHE A 71 1.01 8.07 15.96
N GLY A 72 -0.05 7.36 16.36
CA GLY A 72 -1.43 7.85 16.33
C GLY A 72 -2.04 7.87 14.93
N TRP A 73 -1.52 7.10 13.98
CA TRP A 73 -2.19 6.88 12.71
C TRP A 73 -3.35 5.90 12.88
N GLU A 74 -4.43 6.10 12.13
CA GLU A 74 -5.64 5.30 12.28
C GLU A 74 -5.93 4.46 11.04
N LYS A 75 -6.45 3.25 11.25
CA LYS A 75 -7.05 2.44 10.18
C LYS A 75 -8.41 3.02 9.81
N LYS A 76 -8.67 3.18 8.51
CA LYS A 76 -9.98 3.67 8.05
C LYS A 76 -10.72 2.62 7.25
N ARG A 77 -11.79 2.09 7.84
CA ARG A 77 -12.73 1.18 7.18
C ARG A 77 -13.95 1.92 6.64
N VAL A 78 -14.38 1.53 5.44
CA VAL A 78 -15.62 1.99 4.80
C VAL A 78 -16.45 0.79 4.36
N HIS A 79 -17.75 0.79 4.68
CA HIS A 79 -18.67 -0.25 4.24
C HIS A 79 -18.95 -0.11 2.75
N CYS A 80 -19.07 -1.24 2.05
CA CYS A 80 -19.41 -1.27 0.64
C CYS A 80 -20.89 -1.59 0.46
N ASP A 81 -21.69 -0.58 0.13
CA ASP A 81 -23.08 -0.76 -0.26
C ASP A 81 -23.14 -1.05 -1.75
N TYR A 82 -23.30 -2.33 -2.11
CA TYR A 82 -23.31 -2.75 -3.50
C TYR A 82 -24.67 -2.52 -4.16
N PRO A 83 -24.73 -1.79 -5.28
CA PRO A 83 -25.98 -1.50 -5.97
C PRO A 83 -26.57 -2.77 -6.59
N THR A 84 -27.87 -3.00 -6.39
CA THR A 84 -28.61 -4.13 -6.97
C THR A 84 -29.37 -3.76 -8.24
N GLN A 85 -29.49 -2.46 -8.55
CA GLN A 85 -30.24 -2.00 -9.73
C GLN A 85 -29.57 -2.33 -11.08
N PHE A 86 -28.30 -2.75 -11.07
CA PHE A 86 -27.55 -3.08 -12.29
C PHE A 86 -27.60 -4.58 -12.65
N TYR A 87 -28.28 -5.42 -11.86
CA TYR A 87 -28.50 -6.81 -12.25
C TYR A 87 -29.43 -6.89 -13.48
N THR A 88 -29.18 -7.84 -14.37
CA THR A 88 -29.99 -8.05 -15.58
C THR A 88 -31.40 -8.52 -15.22
N ALA A 89 -32.39 -8.13 -16.04
CA ALA A 89 -33.77 -8.57 -15.89
C ALA A 89 -33.87 -10.12 -15.80
N GLY A 90 -34.68 -10.62 -14.87
CA GLY A 90 -34.86 -12.05 -14.62
C GLY A 90 -33.83 -12.71 -13.70
N TYR A 91 -32.77 -11.99 -13.28
CA TYR A 91 -31.84 -12.48 -12.28
C TYR A 91 -32.34 -12.20 -10.86
N GLN A 92 -32.56 -13.25 -10.06
CA GLN A 92 -32.93 -13.11 -8.66
C GLN A 92 -31.68 -12.86 -7.82
N VAL A 93 -31.55 -11.63 -7.30
CA VAL A 93 -30.41 -11.25 -6.46
C VAL A 93 -30.43 -12.07 -5.17
N PRO A 94 -29.39 -12.87 -4.89
CA PRO A 94 -29.32 -13.62 -3.64
C PRO A 94 -29.18 -12.66 -2.46
N GLN A 95 -29.80 -12.99 -1.33
CA GLN A 95 -29.53 -12.29 -0.08
C GLN A 95 -28.09 -12.59 0.36
N VAL A 96 -27.20 -11.62 0.18
CA VAL A 96 -25.80 -11.74 0.60
C VAL A 96 -25.70 -11.44 2.09
N SER A 97 -25.21 -12.40 2.87
CA SER A 97 -25.26 -12.38 4.34
C SER A 97 -24.13 -11.60 5.01
N LYS A 98 -23.15 -11.07 4.27
CA LYS A 98 -21.99 -10.36 4.84
C LYS A 98 -21.70 -9.07 4.09
N GLY A 99 -21.69 -7.97 4.83
CA GLY A 99 -21.19 -6.68 4.36
C GLY A 99 -19.71 -6.78 3.99
N ALA A 100 -19.35 -6.24 2.83
CA ALA A 100 -17.96 -6.06 2.44
C ALA A 100 -17.47 -4.69 2.87
N PHE A 101 -16.15 -4.52 2.97
CA PHE A 101 -15.55 -3.23 3.26
C PHE A 101 -14.34 -2.96 2.38
N ARG A 102 -13.90 -1.71 2.36
CA ARG A 102 -12.53 -1.32 2.00
C ARG A 102 -11.87 -0.70 3.21
N GLU A 103 -10.57 -0.87 3.31
CA GLU A 103 -9.78 -0.33 4.41
C GLU A 103 -8.51 0.30 3.84
N MET A 104 -8.26 1.53 4.26
CA MET A 104 -6.94 2.15 4.15
C MET A 104 -6.11 1.73 5.35
N ASP A 105 -4.85 1.37 5.11
CA ASP A 105 -3.97 0.88 6.17
C ASP A 105 -3.77 1.97 7.24
N PHE A 106 -3.45 3.21 6.84
CA PHE A 106 -3.24 4.31 7.77
C PHE A 106 -3.73 5.64 7.19
N ILE A 107 -4.37 6.45 8.02
CA ILE A 107 -4.77 7.83 7.71
C ILE A 107 -4.39 8.74 8.89
N LYS A 108 -3.86 9.92 8.57
CA LYS A 108 -3.65 11.02 9.52
C LYS A 108 -3.73 12.35 8.77
N ASN A 109 -4.47 13.33 9.31
CA ASN A 109 -4.58 14.68 8.74
C ASN A 109 -4.94 14.78 7.24
N LYS A 110 -5.66 13.80 6.65
CA LYS A 110 -5.94 13.67 5.20
C LYS A 110 -4.78 13.14 4.34
N LEU A 111 -3.69 12.68 4.93
CA LEU A 111 -2.70 11.86 4.26
C LEU A 111 -3.04 10.38 4.45
N GLY A 112 -3.16 9.64 3.35
CA GLY A 112 -3.30 8.18 3.36
C GLY A 112 -1.97 7.48 3.16
N VAL A 113 -1.70 6.41 3.90
CA VAL A 113 -0.51 5.57 3.71
C VAL A 113 -0.93 4.11 3.54
N GLU A 114 -0.28 3.45 2.60
CA GLU A 114 -0.44 2.03 2.28
C GLU A 114 0.90 1.31 2.29
N VAL A 115 0.93 0.09 2.82
CA VAL A 115 2.15 -0.72 2.88
C VAL A 115 1.94 -2.02 2.11
N GLN A 116 2.63 -2.17 0.99
CA GLN A 116 2.38 -3.25 0.05
C GLN A 116 3.60 -4.14 -0.19
N PHE A 117 3.68 -5.23 0.59
CA PHE A 117 4.61 -6.35 0.39
C PHE A 117 3.91 -7.60 -0.18
N GLY A 118 2.83 -7.38 -0.93
CA GLY A 118 2.01 -8.40 -1.58
C GLY A 118 2.17 -8.43 -3.10
N LYS A 119 1.14 -8.91 -3.80
CA LYS A 119 1.15 -9.06 -5.27
C LYS A 119 0.97 -7.72 -5.99
N TYR A 120 1.52 -7.62 -7.20
CA TYR A 120 1.45 -6.42 -8.05
C TYR A 120 0.02 -5.87 -8.27
N SER A 121 -0.99 -6.75 -8.38
CA SER A 121 -2.37 -6.34 -8.59
C SER A 121 -2.91 -5.48 -7.45
N PHE A 122 -2.44 -5.70 -6.22
CA PHE A 122 -2.88 -4.93 -5.05
C PHE A 122 -2.17 -3.58 -4.95
N MET A 123 -0.92 -3.49 -5.37
CA MET A 123 -0.17 -2.24 -5.48
C MET A 123 -0.84 -1.28 -6.48
N VAL A 124 -1.21 -1.79 -7.66
CA VAL A 124 -1.97 -1.01 -8.65
C VAL A 124 -3.35 -0.65 -8.11
N TYR A 125 -4.04 -1.58 -7.43
CA TYR A 125 -5.33 -1.30 -6.80
C TYR A 125 -5.24 -0.19 -5.75
N ASN A 126 -4.18 -0.17 -4.93
CA ASN A 126 -4.01 0.82 -3.87
C ASN A 126 -3.98 2.24 -4.46
N VAL A 127 -3.07 2.51 -5.39
CA VAL A 127 -2.87 3.86 -5.94
C VAL A 127 -3.95 4.24 -6.96
N CYS A 128 -4.26 3.36 -7.92
CA CYS A 128 -5.14 3.70 -9.04
C CYS A 128 -6.64 3.57 -8.73
N ALA A 129 -7.02 2.96 -7.61
CA ALA A 129 -8.43 2.78 -7.25
C ALA A 129 -8.72 3.12 -5.79
N LYS A 130 -8.05 2.49 -4.82
CA LYS A 130 -8.39 2.62 -3.40
C LYS A 130 -8.18 4.05 -2.91
N MET A 131 -7.02 4.65 -3.13
CA MET A 131 -6.74 6.02 -2.72
C MET A 131 -7.70 7.02 -3.39
N THR A 132 -8.03 6.84 -4.67
CA THR A 132 -9.04 7.66 -5.36
C THR A 132 -10.44 7.53 -4.74
N ILE A 133 -10.85 6.32 -4.33
CA ILE A 133 -12.12 6.10 -3.62
C ILE A 133 -12.11 6.85 -2.28
N PHE A 134 -11.05 6.71 -1.48
CA PHE A 134 -10.96 7.35 -0.18
C PHE A 134 -10.85 8.87 -0.29
N HIS A 135 -10.23 9.39 -1.35
CA HIS A 135 -10.24 10.81 -1.66
C HIS A 135 -11.64 11.31 -2.03
N LYS A 136 -12.34 10.59 -2.91
CA LYS A 136 -13.72 10.92 -3.27
C LYS A 136 -14.68 10.90 -2.07
N MET A 137 -14.42 10.04 -1.09
CA MET A 137 -15.16 10.00 0.18
C MET A 137 -14.70 11.07 1.19
N GLY A 138 -13.71 11.89 0.84
CA GLY A 138 -13.20 12.98 1.66
C GLY A 138 -12.32 12.53 2.83
N PHE A 139 -11.73 11.32 2.79
CA PHE A 139 -10.85 10.85 3.87
C PHE A 139 -9.39 11.24 3.68
N ILE A 140 -8.92 11.37 2.43
CA ILE A 140 -7.54 11.74 2.10
C ILE A 140 -7.50 12.73 0.95
N ASP A 141 -6.44 13.51 0.84
CA ASP A 141 -6.17 14.41 -0.30
C ASP A 141 -4.91 13.98 -1.06
N VAL A 142 -3.98 13.32 -0.36
CA VAL A 142 -2.69 12.86 -0.87
C VAL A 142 -2.41 11.47 -0.32
N GLY A 143 -1.64 10.67 -1.07
CA GLY A 143 -1.25 9.32 -0.67
C GLY A 143 0.26 9.13 -0.54
N ILE A 144 0.65 8.12 0.24
CA ILE A 144 1.98 7.49 0.22
C ILE A 144 1.79 5.98 0.02
N GLU A 145 2.48 5.39 -0.95
CA GLU A 145 2.58 3.94 -1.08
C GLU A 145 4.00 3.50 -0.71
N ILE A 146 4.13 2.56 0.23
CA ILE A 146 5.40 1.96 0.63
C ILE A 146 5.51 0.57 0.01
N VAL A 147 6.54 0.36 -0.81
CA VAL A 147 6.79 -0.89 -1.56
C VAL A 147 8.26 -1.30 -1.40
N PRO A 148 8.59 -2.59 -1.48
CA PRO A 148 9.97 -3.03 -1.38
C PRO A 148 10.71 -2.68 -2.68
N VAL A 149 11.99 -2.36 -2.64
CA VAL A 149 12.80 -2.41 -3.87
C VAL A 149 13.08 -3.85 -4.27
N LYS A 150 13.51 -4.06 -5.51
CA LYS A 150 13.76 -5.40 -6.05
C LYS A 150 14.70 -6.24 -5.17
N GLU A 151 15.76 -5.65 -4.63
CA GLU A 151 16.68 -6.32 -3.69
C GLU A 151 15.95 -6.97 -2.50
N LEU A 152 15.02 -6.25 -1.88
CA LEU A 152 14.23 -6.76 -0.76
C LEU A 152 13.23 -7.82 -1.25
N ALA A 153 12.57 -7.58 -2.38
CA ALA A 153 11.58 -8.49 -2.94
C ALA A 153 12.18 -9.83 -3.41
N GLU A 154 13.43 -9.86 -3.88
CA GLU A 154 14.15 -11.10 -4.24
C GLU A 154 14.40 -12.01 -3.03
N ASN A 155 14.38 -11.43 -1.83
CA ASN A 155 14.49 -12.15 -0.56
C ASN A 155 13.11 -12.37 0.10
N MET A 156 12.02 -12.26 -0.67
CA MET A 156 10.64 -12.59 -0.28
C MET A 156 10.08 -13.73 -1.13
N SER A 157 8.80 -14.07 -0.94
CA SER A 157 8.12 -15.05 -1.80
C SER A 157 7.98 -14.60 -3.24
N SER A 158 7.87 -15.57 -4.16
CA SER A 158 7.63 -15.25 -5.57
C SER A 158 6.35 -14.44 -5.75
N GLY A 159 6.42 -13.47 -6.66
CA GLY A 159 5.28 -12.64 -7.04
C GLY A 159 4.99 -11.48 -6.08
N VAL A 160 5.87 -11.20 -5.11
CA VAL A 160 5.86 -9.90 -4.42
C VAL A 160 6.26 -8.81 -5.42
N SER A 161 5.45 -7.76 -5.50
CA SER A 161 5.74 -6.59 -6.33
C SER A 161 6.80 -5.71 -5.71
N TYR A 162 7.49 -4.93 -6.55
CA TYR A 162 8.60 -4.07 -6.14
C TYR A 162 8.54 -2.70 -6.82
N PHE A 163 9.25 -1.75 -6.21
CA PHE A 163 9.28 -0.34 -6.57
C PHE A 163 9.55 -0.10 -8.07
N GLU A 164 10.57 -0.74 -8.63
CA GLU A 164 10.99 -0.55 -10.01
C GLU A 164 9.92 -1.00 -11.00
N GLN A 165 9.25 -2.13 -10.72
CA GLN A 165 8.09 -2.57 -11.49
C GLN A 165 6.97 -1.54 -11.43
N PHE A 166 6.70 -0.99 -10.24
CA PHE A 166 5.60 -0.06 -10.08
C PHE A 166 5.81 1.27 -10.80
N VAL A 167 7.03 1.80 -10.71
CA VAL A 167 7.42 3.02 -11.44
C VAL A 167 7.17 2.81 -12.92
N TRP A 168 7.64 1.69 -13.49
CA TRP A 168 7.42 1.36 -14.89
C TRP A 168 5.92 1.26 -15.22
N ASP A 169 5.13 0.56 -14.40
CA ASP A 169 3.68 0.42 -14.60
C ASP A 169 2.96 1.78 -14.61
N LEU A 170 3.29 2.68 -13.67
CA LEU A 170 2.69 4.01 -13.57
C LEU A 170 3.11 4.94 -14.74
N GLU A 171 4.36 4.88 -15.17
CA GLU A 171 4.83 5.62 -16.35
C GLU A 171 4.11 5.17 -17.63
N ARG A 172 3.93 3.85 -17.79
CA ARG A 172 3.27 3.28 -18.98
C ARG A 172 1.77 3.50 -18.99
N ARG A 173 1.14 3.47 -17.82
CA ARG A 173 -0.29 3.73 -17.66
C ARG A 173 -0.61 5.22 -17.78
N GLY A 174 0.30 6.10 -17.37
CA GLY A 174 0.11 7.55 -17.38
C GLY A 174 -0.82 8.04 -16.26
N ILE A 175 -1.10 9.34 -16.28
CA ILE A 175 -1.98 10.00 -15.31
C ILE A 175 -3.37 10.17 -15.93
N SER A 176 -4.39 9.82 -15.15
CA SER A 176 -5.81 10.03 -15.40
C SER A 176 -6.31 11.22 -14.57
N ASN A 177 -7.42 11.82 -15.01
CA ASN A 177 -8.04 12.96 -14.34
C ASN A 177 -8.60 12.66 -12.94
N ILE A 178 -8.79 11.38 -12.60
CA ILE A 178 -9.26 10.95 -11.28
C ILE A 178 -8.13 10.58 -10.32
N ASP A 179 -6.88 10.56 -10.79
CA ASP A 179 -5.76 10.23 -9.91
C ASP A 179 -5.49 11.37 -8.94
N ILE A 180 -5.09 11.01 -7.73
CA ILE A 180 -4.64 11.97 -6.71
C ILE A 180 -3.10 12.01 -6.66
N PRO A 181 -2.49 13.03 -6.05
CA PRO A 181 -1.06 13.04 -5.81
C PRO A 181 -0.65 11.88 -4.87
N VAL A 182 0.29 11.04 -5.29
CA VAL A 182 0.80 9.93 -4.47
C VAL A 182 2.33 9.87 -4.53
N MET A 183 2.97 9.84 -3.36
CA MET A 183 4.41 9.64 -3.23
C MET A 183 4.70 8.15 -3.02
N ILE A 184 5.47 7.54 -3.92
CA ILE A 184 5.85 6.13 -3.82
C ILE A 184 7.22 6.04 -3.15
N LEU A 185 7.33 5.24 -2.09
CA LEU A 185 8.55 5.01 -1.33
C LEU A 185 9.03 3.57 -1.55
N GLY A 186 10.20 3.43 -2.17
CA GLY A 186 10.92 2.16 -2.27
C GLY A 186 11.76 1.91 -1.02
N VAL A 187 11.56 0.78 -0.35
CA VAL A 187 12.28 0.43 0.89
C VAL A 187 13.16 -0.80 0.77
N ALA A 188 14.29 -0.78 1.46
CA ALA A 188 15.26 -1.86 1.62
C ALA A 188 15.56 -2.11 3.11
N PRO A 189 16.20 -3.23 3.49
CA PRO A 189 16.67 -3.49 4.85
C PRO A 189 17.45 -2.32 5.48
#